data_AF-A0A6A3GJA9-F1
#
_entry.id   AF-A0A6A3GJA9-F1
#
_cell.length_a   1.000
_cell.length_b   1.000
_cell.length_c   1.000
_cell.angle_alpha   90.00
_cell.angle_beta   90.00
_cell.angle_gamma   90.00
#
_symmetry.space_group_name_H-M   'P 1'
#
loop_
_entity.id
_entity.type
_entity.pdbx_description
1 polymer ?
#
loop_
_entity_poly.entity_id
_entity_poly.type
_entity_poly.pdbx_seq_one_letter_code
_entity_poly.pdbx_strand_id
1 'polypeptide(L)'
;ARVTAADLVDAVECVGFGAAVKPPAQTQTLELELLVEGMMCQKNCGATVENALRGVEGVASAVVSFEQRKAVVTLRRPGSATLQELVDAVECVGFEAGAYDAAKAAAVKLQAQRQRTQQQEEEQQLSVALDVRDAAGHPRAVFHVEGMSCAACVKAIEDHPEGPSEKAEVAFDRDLVPSARQTLQRLIQDAGYHATFSHVVEPGDDDSLELKFSVAGMRGAACVGQIEAAVGGLPGVTKVLVDLQASKTHVHLKQLAKTGPRDVLECINGLGYSAEVALEMVDQSALSRSEVDKWRKLLTTAMLFSLPAMLIHMVLMYIPPVERVLMAPVFNAVTVKLLLLFLLATPVQFGVGWRFYVAAWKGLQHGAMGMDFLVVAGTTMSYTYSFVSMVGSALHENYQGHHFFESSAMLLTFVTLGKYMESMAKGKTADALSELAKLQPKTALLIVTGKRDREIPIELVQRG
;
A
#
# COMPACT_ATOMS: atom_id res chain seq x y z
N ALA A 1 -63.62 16.05 12.29
CA ALA A 1 -62.66 16.29 13.38
C ALA A 1 -62.42 14.96 14.08
N ARG A 2 -61.17 14.51 14.24
CA ARG A 2 -60.87 13.28 14.98
C ARG A 2 -60.68 13.65 16.45
N VAL A 3 -61.53 13.09 17.32
CA VAL A 3 -61.44 13.26 18.78
C VAL A 3 -60.16 12.59 19.26
N THR A 4 -59.34 13.30 20.03
CA THR A 4 -58.10 12.78 20.62
C THR A 4 -58.37 12.17 22.00
N ALA A 5 -57.48 11.31 22.49
CA ALA A 5 -57.61 10.72 23.82
C ALA A 5 -57.57 11.77 24.95
N ALA A 6 -56.91 12.91 24.73
CA ALA A 6 -56.89 14.03 25.66
C ALA A 6 -58.27 14.69 25.76
N ASP A 7 -58.96 14.90 24.63
CA ASP A 7 -60.30 15.48 24.62
C ASP A 7 -61.33 14.61 25.39
N LEU A 8 -61.14 13.29 25.38
CA LEU A 8 -61.98 12.35 26.13
C LEU A 8 -61.69 12.38 27.64
N VAL A 9 -60.44 12.61 28.04
CA VAL A 9 -60.07 12.72 29.46
C VAL A 9 -60.63 14.02 30.04
N ASP A 10 -60.43 15.15 29.34
CA ASP A 10 -60.96 16.46 29.77
C ASP A 10 -62.49 16.44 29.90
N ALA A 11 -63.19 15.78 28.97
CA ALA A 11 -64.65 15.66 29.02
C ALA A 11 -65.12 14.87 30.25
N VAL A 12 -64.38 13.84 30.69
CA VAL A 12 -64.76 13.03 31.86
C VAL A 12 -64.41 13.76 33.17
N GLU A 13 -63.30 14.49 33.22
CA GLU A 13 -62.92 15.33 34.37
C GLU A 13 -63.90 16.48 34.59
N CYS A 14 -64.45 17.07 33.52
CA CYS A 14 -65.46 18.12 33.62
C CYS A 14 -66.77 17.66 34.27
N VAL A 15 -67.06 16.35 34.26
CA VAL A 15 -68.25 15.75 34.91
C VAL A 15 -67.94 15.33 36.36
N GLY A 16 -66.72 15.58 36.85
CA GLY A 16 -66.33 15.36 38.25
C GLY A 16 -65.81 13.95 38.54
N PHE A 17 -65.51 13.15 37.52
CA PHE A 17 -64.85 11.85 37.66
C PHE A 17 -63.40 11.94 37.21
N GLY A 18 -62.45 11.45 38.01
CA GLY A 18 -61.04 11.40 37.63
C GLY A 18 -60.82 10.38 36.50
N ALA A 19 -60.27 10.82 35.37
CA ALA A 19 -59.93 9.97 34.24
C ALA A 19 -58.44 10.08 33.94
N ALA A 20 -57.80 8.94 33.66
CA ALA A 20 -56.40 8.92 33.22
C ALA A 20 -56.28 7.96 32.04
N VAL A 21 -55.51 8.36 31.02
CA VAL A 21 -55.18 7.45 29.91
C VAL A 21 -54.31 6.34 30.47
N LYS A 22 -54.81 5.09 30.40
CA LYS A 22 -54.00 3.92 30.73
C LYS A 22 -52.82 3.88 29.75
N PRO A 23 -51.54 3.95 30.20
CA PRO A 23 -50.41 3.80 29.30
C PRO A 23 -50.52 2.44 28.60
N PRO A 24 -50.15 2.33 27.31
CA PRO A 24 -50.18 1.05 26.62
C PRO A 24 -49.40 0.04 27.48
N ALA A 25 -50.00 -1.13 27.72
CA ALA A 25 -49.41 -2.19 28.53
C ALA A 25 -47.95 -2.37 28.10
N GLN A 26 -47.01 -2.29 29.06
CA GLN A 26 -45.59 -2.48 28.81
C GLN A 26 -45.39 -3.75 27.98
N THR A 27 -45.08 -3.59 26.70
CA THR A 27 -44.61 -4.68 25.86
C THR A 27 -43.35 -5.19 26.53
N GLN A 28 -43.38 -6.39 27.10
CA GLN A 28 -42.21 -7.01 27.73
C GLN A 28 -41.15 -7.18 26.63
N THR A 29 -40.21 -6.25 26.52
CA THR A 29 -39.05 -6.35 25.65
C THR A 29 -38.01 -7.20 26.39
N LEU A 30 -37.57 -8.29 25.77
CA LEU A 30 -36.51 -9.14 26.31
C LEU A 30 -35.17 -8.63 25.77
N GLU A 31 -34.21 -8.41 26.65
CA GLU A 31 -32.83 -8.09 26.27
C GLU A 31 -31.97 -9.36 26.33
N LEU A 32 -31.26 -9.63 25.24
CA LEU A 32 -30.29 -10.72 25.12
C LEU A 32 -28.91 -10.15 24.89
N GLU A 33 -27.92 -10.76 25.52
CA GLU A 33 -26.52 -10.37 25.43
C GLU A 33 -25.72 -11.46 24.73
N LEU A 34 -25.01 -11.08 23.67
CA LEU A 34 -24.10 -11.96 22.94
C LEU A 34 -22.65 -11.48 23.12
N LEU A 35 -21.75 -12.43 23.30
CA LEU A 35 -20.32 -12.21 23.17
C LEU A 35 -19.96 -12.39 21.69
N VAL A 36 -19.26 -11.41 21.09
CA VAL A 36 -18.86 -11.44 19.68
C VAL A 36 -17.34 -11.31 19.58
N GLU A 37 -16.69 -12.31 18.98
CA GLU A 37 -15.26 -12.40 18.79
C GLU A 37 -14.85 -12.08 17.33
N GLY A 38 -13.60 -11.69 17.10
CA GLY A 38 -13.07 -11.39 15.76
C GLY A 38 -13.34 -9.96 15.24
N MET A 39 -14.08 -9.11 15.95
CA MET A 39 -14.23 -7.70 15.56
C MET A 39 -12.90 -6.94 15.72
N MET A 40 -12.55 -6.11 14.72
CA MET A 40 -11.31 -5.31 14.74
C MET A 40 -11.53 -3.79 14.87
N CYS A 41 -12.75 -3.30 14.60
CA CYS A 41 -13.08 -1.88 14.75
C CYS A 41 -14.58 -1.65 14.94
N GLN A 42 -14.95 -0.58 15.65
CA GLN A 42 -16.36 -0.20 15.89
C GLN A 42 -17.06 0.26 14.59
N LYS A 43 -16.37 1.06 13.76
CA LYS A 43 -16.99 1.74 12.62
C LYS A 43 -17.37 0.82 11.46
N ASN A 44 -16.59 -0.24 11.21
CA ASN A 44 -16.85 -1.16 10.08
C ASN A 44 -17.37 -2.52 10.58
N CYS A 45 -16.56 -3.25 11.36
CA CYS A 45 -16.95 -4.57 11.89
C CYS A 45 -18.16 -4.48 12.82
N GLY A 46 -18.13 -3.55 13.79
CA GLY A 46 -19.25 -3.34 14.72
C GLY A 46 -20.55 -2.98 14.02
N ALA A 47 -20.50 -2.06 13.04
CA ALA A 47 -21.66 -1.69 12.24
C ALA A 47 -22.20 -2.85 11.38
N THR A 48 -21.33 -3.73 10.89
CA THR A 48 -21.76 -4.88 10.07
C THR A 48 -22.49 -5.91 10.92
N VAL A 49 -21.96 -6.22 12.12
CA VAL A 49 -22.62 -7.11 13.11
C VAL A 49 -23.94 -6.49 13.59
N GLU A 50 -23.97 -5.19 13.86
CA GLU A 50 -25.18 -4.48 14.30
C GLU A 50 -26.29 -4.53 13.25
N ASN A 51 -25.94 -4.34 11.97
CA ASN A 51 -26.88 -4.41 10.86
C ASN A 51 -27.40 -5.84 10.62
N ALA A 52 -26.55 -6.85 10.78
CA ALA A 52 -26.95 -8.24 10.64
C ALA A 52 -27.94 -8.66 11.74
N LEU A 53 -27.67 -8.28 12.98
CA LEU A 53 -28.58 -8.55 14.11
C LEU A 53 -29.92 -7.80 13.96
N ARG A 54 -29.93 -6.59 13.40
CA ARG A 54 -31.19 -5.87 13.07
C ARG A 54 -31.98 -6.55 11.96
N GLY A 55 -31.32 -7.30 11.08
CA GLY A 55 -31.94 -8.02 9.97
C GLY A 55 -32.69 -9.29 10.40
N VAL A 56 -32.48 -9.78 11.62
CA VAL A 56 -33.14 -10.99 12.14
C VAL A 56 -34.60 -10.67 12.49
N GLU A 57 -35.52 -11.49 11.98
CA GLU A 57 -36.96 -11.32 12.24
C GLU A 57 -37.24 -11.42 13.74
N GLY A 58 -37.95 -10.42 14.30
CA GLY A 58 -38.26 -10.36 15.73
C GLY A 58 -37.35 -9.46 16.57
N VAL A 59 -36.23 -8.98 16.01
CA VAL A 59 -35.37 -8.00 16.69
C VAL A 59 -35.98 -6.58 16.62
N ALA A 60 -36.03 -5.89 17.76
CA ALA A 60 -36.47 -4.49 17.87
C ALA A 60 -35.30 -3.53 17.63
N SER A 61 -34.18 -3.79 18.28
CA SER A 61 -32.93 -3.03 18.15
C SER A 61 -31.75 -3.90 18.52
N ALA A 62 -30.60 -3.66 17.87
CA ALA A 62 -29.31 -4.22 18.25
C ALA A 62 -28.31 -3.08 18.39
N VAL A 63 -27.44 -3.17 19.41
CA VAL A 63 -26.34 -2.24 19.67
C VAL A 63 -25.10 -3.07 19.98
N VAL A 64 -24.00 -2.80 19.26
CA VAL A 64 -22.74 -3.53 19.40
C VAL A 64 -21.68 -2.63 20.02
N SER A 65 -20.94 -3.13 21.00
CA SER A 65 -19.80 -2.45 21.62
C SER A 65 -18.52 -3.25 21.40
N PHE A 66 -17.61 -2.70 20.59
CA PHE A 66 -16.29 -3.27 20.33
C PHE A 66 -15.43 -3.34 21.61
N GLU A 67 -15.42 -2.26 22.41
CA GLU A 67 -14.63 -2.21 23.65
C GLU A 67 -15.00 -3.32 24.63
N GLN A 68 -16.28 -3.69 24.67
CA GLN A 68 -16.80 -4.73 25.55
C GLN A 68 -16.92 -6.09 24.87
N ARG A 69 -16.65 -6.19 23.56
CA ARG A 69 -16.89 -7.37 22.71
C ARG A 69 -18.31 -7.94 22.87
N LYS A 70 -19.28 -7.04 23.04
CA LYS A 70 -20.64 -7.37 23.47
C LYS A 70 -21.65 -6.80 22.49
N ALA A 71 -22.64 -7.60 22.11
CA ALA A 71 -23.82 -7.16 21.37
C ALA A 71 -25.05 -7.31 22.28
N VAL A 72 -25.81 -6.22 22.43
CA VAL A 72 -27.08 -6.19 23.17
C VAL A 72 -28.21 -6.13 22.16
N VAL A 73 -29.09 -7.12 22.21
CA VAL A 73 -30.21 -7.29 21.28
C VAL A 73 -31.51 -7.24 22.06
N THR A 74 -32.37 -6.30 21.70
CA THR A 74 -33.71 -6.15 22.28
C THR A 74 -34.72 -6.80 21.34
N LEU A 75 -35.52 -7.75 21.84
CA LEU A 75 -36.56 -8.44 21.07
C LEU A 75 -37.91 -7.74 21.18
N ARG A 76 -38.69 -7.75 20.09
CA ARG A 76 -40.05 -7.16 20.05
C ARG A 76 -41.04 -7.95 20.91
N ARG A 77 -40.88 -9.27 21.04
CA ARG A 77 -41.66 -10.15 21.91
C ARG A 77 -40.76 -11.25 22.49
N PRO A 78 -40.99 -11.72 23.72
CA PRO A 78 -40.26 -12.87 24.25
C PRO A 78 -40.54 -14.10 23.36
N GLY A 79 -39.47 -14.72 22.85
CA GLY A 79 -39.55 -15.87 21.94
C GLY A 79 -39.70 -15.54 20.45
N SER A 80 -39.57 -14.28 20.03
CA SER A 80 -39.61 -13.92 18.60
C SER A 80 -38.35 -14.25 17.81
N ALA A 81 -37.22 -14.41 18.51
CA ALA A 81 -35.97 -14.89 17.94
C ALA A 81 -35.26 -15.72 19.02
N THR A 82 -34.59 -16.78 18.58
CA THR A 82 -33.87 -17.71 19.42
C THR A 82 -32.41 -17.28 19.52
N LEU A 83 -31.73 -17.60 20.64
CA LEU A 83 -30.30 -17.28 20.80
C LEU A 83 -29.46 -17.84 19.64
N GLN A 84 -29.80 -19.03 19.16
CA GLN A 84 -29.11 -19.71 18.06
C GLN A 84 -29.27 -18.96 16.73
N GLU A 85 -30.46 -18.43 16.43
CA GLU A 85 -30.69 -17.64 15.22
C GLU A 85 -29.91 -16.32 15.23
N LEU A 86 -29.70 -15.73 16.41
CA LEU A 86 -28.86 -14.54 16.57
C LEU A 86 -27.37 -14.87 16.41
N VAL A 87 -26.92 -16.04 16.87
CA VAL A 87 -25.54 -16.51 16.66
C VAL A 87 -25.30 -16.80 15.18
N ASP A 88 -26.19 -17.55 14.53
CA ASP A 88 -26.09 -17.89 13.11
C ASP A 88 -26.03 -16.64 12.22
N ALA A 89 -26.79 -15.60 12.56
CA ALA A 89 -26.79 -14.32 11.84
C ALA A 89 -25.44 -13.59 11.94
N VAL A 90 -24.73 -13.70 13.06
CA VAL A 90 -23.41 -13.09 13.25
C VAL A 90 -22.32 -13.93 12.56
N GLU A 91 -22.43 -15.26 12.61
CA GLU A 91 -21.52 -16.18 11.91
C GLU A 91 -21.61 -16.04 10.38
N CYS A 92 -22.81 -15.81 9.83
CA CYS A 92 -22.98 -15.55 8.39
C CYS A 92 -22.25 -14.29 7.89
N VAL A 93 -21.93 -13.36 8.80
CA VAL A 93 -21.17 -12.14 8.50
C VAL A 93 -19.65 -12.36 8.67
N GLY A 94 -19.26 -13.53 9.18
CA GLY A 94 -17.88 -13.93 9.38
C GLY A 94 -17.33 -13.62 10.77
N PHE A 95 -18.18 -13.50 11.79
CA PHE A 95 -17.77 -13.28 13.19
C PHE A 95 -18.28 -14.41 14.10
N GLU A 96 -17.47 -14.85 15.05
CA GLU A 96 -17.87 -15.87 16.02
C GLU A 96 -18.71 -15.25 17.14
N ALA A 97 -19.87 -15.85 17.46
CA ALA A 97 -20.77 -15.34 18.49
C ALA A 97 -21.21 -16.45 19.46
N GLY A 98 -21.48 -16.05 20.71
CA GLY A 98 -21.99 -16.98 21.72
C GLY A 98 -22.78 -16.29 22.82
N ALA A 99 -23.37 -17.08 23.71
CA ALA A 99 -24.03 -16.56 24.90
C ALA A 99 -23.06 -15.73 25.74
N TYR A 100 -23.45 -14.53 26.15
CA TYR A 100 -22.64 -13.74 27.05
C TYR A 100 -22.63 -14.37 28.45
N ASP A 101 -21.51 -14.97 28.82
CA ASP A 101 -21.24 -15.43 30.17
C ASP A 101 -20.17 -14.51 30.80
N ALA A 102 -20.54 -13.84 31.88
CA ALA A 102 -19.65 -12.91 32.59
C ALA A 102 -18.35 -13.58 33.06
N ALA A 103 -18.38 -14.89 33.38
CA ALA A 103 -17.20 -15.65 33.77
C ALA A 103 -16.26 -15.90 32.58
N LYS A 104 -16.81 -16.18 31.40
CA LYS A 104 -16.05 -16.41 30.16
C LYS A 104 -15.47 -15.10 29.61
N ALA A 105 -16.23 -14.01 29.67
CA ALA A 105 -15.76 -12.67 29.30
C ALA A 105 -14.62 -12.16 30.20
N ALA A 106 -14.68 -12.47 31.51
CA ALA A 106 -13.60 -12.16 32.45
C ALA A 106 -12.35 -13.01 32.17
N ALA A 107 -12.50 -14.30 31.87
CA ALA A 107 -11.38 -15.18 31.53
C ALA A 107 -10.64 -14.72 30.26
N VAL A 108 -11.37 -14.31 29.22
CA VAL A 108 -10.78 -13.78 27.97
C VAL A 108 -10.06 -12.44 28.21
N LYS A 109 -10.62 -11.53 29.02
CA LYS A 109 -9.93 -10.29 29.41
C LYS A 109 -8.64 -10.56 30.20
N LEU A 110 -8.66 -11.54 31.09
CA LEU A 110 -7.53 -11.91 31.94
C LEU A 110 -6.45 -12.66 31.15
N GLN A 111 -6.82 -13.45 30.14
CA GLN A 111 -5.90 -14.03 29.15
C GLN A 111 -5.28 -12.95 28.24
N ALA A 112 -6.07 -12.01 27.74
CA ALA A 112 -5.57 -10.89 26.95
C ALA A 112 -4.64 -9.97 27.77
N GLN A 113 -4.92 -9.76 29.05
CA GLN A 113 -4.01 -9.06 29.97
C GLN A 113 -2.74 -9.87 30.23
N ARG A 114 -2.83 -11.18 30.51
CA ARG A 114 -1.65 -12.03 30.69
C ARG A 114 -0.77 -12.09 29.45
N GLN A 115 -1.35 -12.16 28.25
CA GLN A 115 -0.61 -12.09 26.99
C GLN A 115 0.05 -10.73 26.79
N ARG A 116 -0.62 -9.63 27.15
CA ARG A 116 -0.01 -8.29 27.15
C ARG A 116 1.12 -8.16 28.17
N THR A 117 0.97 -8.74 29.37
CA THR A 117 2.01 -8.73 30.41
C THR A 117 3.19 -9.63 30.03
N GLN A 118 2.96 -10.79 29.42
CA GLN A 118 4.02 -11.68 28.92
C GLN A 118 4.75 -11.09 27.71
N GLN A 119 4.02 -10.43 26.79
CA GLN A 119 4.63 -9.64 25.71
C GLN A 119 5.42 -8.45 26.26
N GLN A 120 4.93 -7.77 27.30
CA GLN A 120 5.66 -6.71 27.98
C GLN A 120 6.88 -7.21 28.77
N GLU A 121 6.85 -8.42 29.34
CA GLU A 121 7.99 -9.01 30.07
C GLU A 121 9.08 -9.54 29.12
N GLU A 122 8.70 -10.11 27.96
CA GLU A 122 9.64 -10.45 26.88
C GLU A 122 10.19 -9.20 26.18
N GLU A 123 9.36 -8.15 26.01
CA GLU A 123 9.80 -6.82 25.57
C GLU A 123 10.67 -6.14 26.64
N GLN A 124 10.48 -6.30 27.95
CA GLN A 124 11.33 -5.64 28.96
C GLN A 124 12.73 -6.25 29.11
N GLN A 125 12.93 -7.49 28.69
CA GLN A 125 14.27 -8.10 28.63
C GLN A 125 15.00 -7.88 27.30
N LEU A 126 14.30 -7.46 26.24
CA LEU A 126 14.89 -7.17 24.91
C LEU A 126 14.68 -5.72 24.43
N SER A 127 13.98 -4.89 25.18
CA SER A 127 13.78 -3.46 24.95
C SER A 127 14.04 -2.70 26.24
N VAL A 128 15.24 -2.13 26.35
CA VAL A 128 15.36 -0.82 26.98
C VAL A 128 14.86 0.17 25.92
N ALA A 129 13.54 0.20 25.70
CA ALA A 129 12.90 1.23 24.92
C ALA A 129 12.79 2.47 25.82
N LEU A 130 13.76 3.37 25.68
CA LEU A 130 13.55 4.77 26.05
C LEU A 130 12.42 5.29 25.16
N ASP A 131 11.28 5.58 25.77
CA ASP A 131 10.16 6.30 25.16
C ASP A 131 10.67 7.69 24.75
N VAL A 132 11.13 7.83 23.50
CA VAL A 132 11.52 9.12 22.93
C VAL A 132 10.24 9.88 22.60
N ARG A 133 9.67 10.51 23.63
CA ARG A 133 8.50 11.39 23.50
C ARG A 133 8.79 12.70 22.75
N ASP A 134 10.04 12.89 22.29
CA ASP A 134 10.49 14.06 21.55
C ASP A 134 11.29 13.66 20.29
N ALA A 135 10.64 13.06 19.29
CA ALA A 135 11.25 12.81 17.97
C ALA A 135 11.73 14.11 17.26
N ALA A 136 11.30 15.28 17.74
CA ALA A 136 11.76 16.59 17.25
C ALA A 136 13.20 16.95 17.70
N GLY A 137 13.76 16.23 18.68
CA GLY A 137 15.06 16.52 19.28
C GLY A 137 16.21 15.58 18.86
N HIS A 138 15.98 14.61 17.97
CA HIS A 138 16.98 13.60 17.58
C HIS A 138 17.29 13.62 16.07
N PRO A 139 18.55 13.33 15.68
CA PRO A 139 18.94 13.26 14.28
C PRO A 139 18.25 12.11 13.53
N ARG A 140 17.84 12.36 12.29
CA ARG A 140 17.13 11.42 11.41
C ARG A 140 18.04 11.01 10.26
N ALA A 141 18.32 9.73 10.09
CA ALA A 141 19.07 9.21 8.94
C ALA A 141 18.11 8.83 7.81
N VAL A 142 18.38 9.33 6.60
CA VAL A 142 17.59 9.04 5.39
C VAL A 142 18.30 7.97 4.56
N PHE A 143 17.58 6.90 4.23
CA PHE A 143 18.04 5.80 3.39
C PHE A 143 17.17 5.68 2.15
N HIS A 144 17.79 5.41 1.01
CA HIS A 144 17.07 4.95 -0.18
C HIS A 144 17.04 3.43 -0.17
N VAL A 145 15.85 2.83 -0.24
CA VAL A 145 15.68 1.38 -0.10
C VAL A 145 15.08 0.81 -1.37
N GLU A 146 15.81 -0.11 -2.02
CA GLU A 146 15.38 -0.72 -3.27
C GLU A 146 14.33 -1.82 -3.05
N GLY A 147 13.27 -1.81 -3.85
CA GLY A 147 12.25 -2.89 -3.87
C GLY A 147 11.03 -2.68 -2.97
N MET A 148 10.93 -1.56 -2.24
CA MET A 148 9.78 -1.21 -1.42
C MET A 148 8.61 -0.73 -2.30
N SER A 149 7.70 -1.65 -2.64
CA SER A 149 6.58 -1.37 -3.56
C SER A 149 5.20 -1.67 -2.95
N CYS A 150 5.14 -2.14 -1.71
CA CYS A 150 3.91 -2.53 -1.03
C CYS A 150 3.83 -1.93 0.38
N ALA A 151 2.62 -1.53 0.77
CA ALA A 151 2.31 -1.06 2.12
C ALA A 151 2.66 -2.08 3.22
N ALA A 152 2.71 -3.38 2.91
CA ALA A 152 3.15 -4.41 3.85
C ALA A 152 4.67 -4.41 4.08
N CYS A 153 5.47 -4.12 3.05
CA CYS A 153 6.94 -3.98 3.18
C CYS A 153 7.29 -2.73 3.99
N VAL A 154 6.53 -1.65 3.77
CA VAL A 154 6.65 -0.41 4.54
C VAL A 154 6.29 -0.68 6.01
N LYS A 155 5.22 -1.44 6.29
CA LYS A 155 4.79 -1.78 7.64
C LYS A 155 5.73 -2.74 8.40
N ALA A 156 6.53 -3.55 7.70
CA ALA A 156 7.60 -4.36 8.30
C ALA A 156 8.79 -3.50 8.77
N ILE A 157 8.87 -2.23 8.33
CA ILE A 157 9.93 -1.27 8.65
C ILE A 157 9.41 -0.14 9.56
N GLU A 158 8.13 0.27 9.43
CA GLU A 158 7.52 1.44 10.08
C GLU A 158 6.66 1.14 11.33
N ASP A 159 7.21 0.70 12.46
CA ASP A 159 6.49 0.84 13.74
C ASP A 159 6.45 2.33 14.20
N HIS A 160 5.74 3.18 13.42
CA HIS A 160 5.36 4.62 13.51
C HIS A 160 6.12 5.60 12.56
N PRO A 161 5.50 6.67 12.02
CA PRO A 161 4.36 6.75 11.08
C PRO A 161 4.69 7.45 9.73
N GLU A 162 3.93 7.04 8.70
CA GLU A 162 3.48 7.75 7.48
C GLU A 162 4.47 8.20 6.37
N GLY A 163 4.62 7.35 5.35
CA GLY A 163 4.67 7.81 3.94
C GLY A 163 5.06 6.73 2.91
N PRO A 164 4.35 6.58 1.78
CA PRO A 164 4.79 5.67 0.71
C PRO A 164 5.87 6.36 -0.13
N SER A 165 7.14 6.08 0.15
CA SER A 165 8.24 6.47 -0.71
C SER A 165 9.37 5.45 -0.63
N GLU A 166 10.19 5.33 -1.69
CA GLU A 166 11.44 4.56 -1.69
C GLU A 166 12.51 5.10 -0.69
N LYS A 167 12.11 6.01 0.20
CA LYS A 167 12.91 6.66 1.22
C LYS A 167 12.46 6.21 2.61
N ALA A 168 13.37 5.67 3.40
CA ALA A 168 13.16 5.35 4.81
C ALA A 168 13.88 6.40 5.68
N GLU A 169 13.17 7.02 6.62
CA GLU A 169 13.72 8.02 7.54
C GLU A 169 13.73 7.43 8.96
N VAL A 170 14.91 7.25 9.54
CA VAL A 170 15.08 6.64 10.86
C VAL A 170 15.62 7.67 11.84
N ALA A 171 14.83 8.05 12.84
CA ALA A 171 15.31 8.85 13.96
C ALA A 171 16.20 7.99 14.87
N PHE A 172 17.38 8.48 15.23
CA PHE A 172 18.32 7.76 16.09
C PHE A 172 18.96 8.72 17.09
N ASP A 173 19.31 8.18 18.26
CA ASP A 173 20.07 8.95 19.23
C ASP A 173 21.58 8.78 19.01
N ARG A 174 22.32 9.89 18.98
CA ARG A 174 23.74 9.90 18.60
C ARG A 174 24.64 9.28 19.67
N ASP A 175 24.18 9.30 20.92
CA ASP A 175 24.87 8.73 22.07
C ASP A 175 24.73 7.20 22.14
N LEU A 176 23.62 6.65 21.62
CA LEU A 176 23.39 5.20 21.53
C LEU A 176 23.97 4.58 20.26
N VAL A 177 24.04 5.34 19.15
CA VAL A 177 24.51 4.84 17.85
C VAL A 177 25.64 5.71 17.28
N PRO A 178 26.89 5.53 17.76
CA PRO A 178 28.04 6.32 17.30
C PRO A 178 28.40 6.12 15.82
N SER A 179 27.96 5.00 15.21
CA SER A 179 28.16 4.66 13.80
C SER A 179 26.84 4.48 13.04
N ALA A 180 25.94 5.47 13.14
CA ALA A 180 24.57 5.42 12.58
C ALA A 180 24.49 4.86 11.15
N ARG A 181 25.40 5.28 10.25
CA ARG A 181 25.43 4.81 8.86
C ARG A 181 25.57 3.29 8.73
N GLN A 182 26.51 2.68 9.45
CA GLN A 182 26.81 1.25 9.28
C GLN A 182 25.84 0.37 10.07
N THR A 183 25.46 0.80 11.28
CA THR A 183 24.57 0.04 12.15
C THR A 183 23.16 -0.02 11.56
N LEU A 184 22.61 1.13 11.12
CA LEU A 184 21.28 1.18 10.50
C LEU A 184 21.26 0.49 9.13
N GLN A 185 22.31 0.63 8.32
CA GLN A 185 22.39 -0.07 7.04
C GLN A 185 22.43 -1.60 7.22
N ARG A 186 23.15 -2.10 8.23
CA ARG A 186 23.15 -3.53 8.58
C ARG A 186 21.77 -4.00 9.04
N LEU A 187 21.09 -3.24 9.90
CA LEU A 187 19.73 -3.59 10.34
C LEU A 187 18.74 -3.68 9.16
N ILE A 188 18.84 -2.77 8.20
CA ILE A 188 17.99 -2.81 7.00
C ILE A 188 18.39 -3.98 6.07
N GLN A 189 19.68 -4.31 5.97
CA GLN A 189 20.16 -5.48 5.23
C GLN A 189 19.78 -6.81 5.88
N ASP A 190 19.81 -6.89 7.21
CA ASP A 190 19.37 -8.05 7.99
C ASP A 190 17.84 -8.26 7.85
N ALA A 191 17.09 -7.18 7.63
CA ALA A 191 15.68 -7.22 7.22
C ALA A 191 15.46 -7.63 5.74
N GLY A 192 16.53 -7.88 4.98
CA GLY A 192 16.49 -8.35 3.59
C GLY A 192 16.43 -7.25 2.53
N TYR A 193 16.58 -5.98 2.92
CA TYR A 193 16.48 -4.86 2.01
C TYR A 193 17.84 -4.22 1.70
N HIS A 194 18.05 -3.88 0.42
CA HIS A 194 19.22 -3.09 0.03
C HIS A 194 18.96 -1.60 0.27
N ALA A 195 19.59 -1.05 1.31
CA ALA A 195 19.57 0.37 1.63
C ALA A 195 20.88 1.07 1.28
N THR A 196 20.75 2.20 0.59
CA THR A 196 21.83 3.16 0.34
C THR A 196 21.64 4.38 1.22
N PHE A 197 22.59 4.64 2.11
CA PHE A 197 22.57 5.82 2.97
C PHE A 197 22.64 7.12 2.15
N SER A 198 21.74 8.06 2.42
CA SER A 198 21.74 9.38 1.78
C SER A 198 22.42 10.42 2.70
N HIS A 199 21.74 10.86 3.75
CA HIS A 199 22.22 11.91 4.66
C HIS A 199 21.56 11.79 6.04
N VAL A 200 22.09 12.52 7.04
CA VAL A 200 21.47 12.69 8.36
C VAL A 200 20.91 14.11 8.43
N VAL A 201 19.65 14.23 8.81
CA VAL A 201 18.93 15.48 9.10
C VAL A 201 19.00 15.71 10.61
N GLU A 202 19.62 16.80 11.07
CA GLU A 202 19.71 17.11 12.50
C GLU A 202 18.42 17.79 13.00
N PRO A 203 18.06 17.65 14.28
CA PRO A 203 16.92 18.36 14.87
C PRO A 203 17.17 19.87 14.83
N GLY A 204 16.34 20.61 14.08
CA GLY A 204 16.54 22.03 13.74
C GLY A 204 17.01 22.30 12.30
N ASP A 205 17.29 21.25 11.50
CA ASP A 205 17.62 21.33 10.07
C ASP A 205 16.39 21.44 9.14
N ASP A 206 15.24 21.90 9.63
CA ASP A 206 14.07 22.17 8.76
C ASP A 206 14.38 23.23 7.67
N ASP A 207 15.48 23.97 7.85
CA ASP A 207 16.07 24.92 6.89
C ASP A 207 17.39 24.40 6.28
N SER A 208 17.60 23.08 6.19
CA SER A 208 18.72 22.51 5.43
C SER A 208 18.32 22.30 3.96
N LEU A 209 18.99 23.01 3.04
CA LEU A 209 18.71 22.93 1.61
C LEU A 209 19.96 22.46 0.85
N GLU A 210 19.83 21.33 0.17
CA GLU A 210 20.80 20.85 -0.80
C GLU A 210 20.53 21.49 -2.17
N LEU A 211 21.43 22.36 -2.61
CA LEU A 211 21.35 22.98 -3.92
C LEU A 211 22.42 22.38 -4.83
N LYS A 212 21.99 22.01 -6.04
CA LYS A 212 22.89 21.60 -7.12
C LYS A 212 22.97 22.77 -8.09
N PHE A 213 24.19 23.23 -8.39
CA PHE A 213 24.44 24.22 -9.43
C PHE A 213 25.23 23.58 -10.56
N SER A 214 24.86 23.89 -11.80
CA SER A 214 25.65 23.58 -13.00
C SER A 214 26.58 24.76 -13.25
N VAL A 215 27.90 24.52 -13.26
CA VAL A 215 28.90 25.58 -13.41
C VAL A 215 29.67 25.38 -14.71
N ALA A 216 29.48 26.28 -15.66
CA ALA A 216 30.21 26.32 -16.92
C ALA A 216 31.55 27.06 -16.79
N GLY A 217 32.59 26.51 -17.41
CA GLY A 217 33.92 27.14 -17.50
C GLY A 217 34.99 26.56 -16.58
N MET A 218 34.73 25.48 -15.85
CA MET A 218 35.74 24.80 -15.03
C MET A 218 36.77 24.07 -15.93
N ARG A 219 38.05 24.45 -15.85
CA ARG A 219 39.12 23.92 -16.72
C ARG A 219 40.20 23.10 -15.99
N GLY A 220 40.05 22.86 -14.69
CA GLY A 220 40.98 22.02 -13.93
C GLY A 220 40.73 22.01 -12.42
N ALA A 221 41.52 21.24 -11.68
CA ALA A 221 41.40 21.09 -10.22
C ALA A 221 41.64 22.39 -9.44
N ALA A 222 42.38 23.35 -10.02
CA ALA A 222 42.55 24.68 -9.42
C ALA A 222 41.22 25.47 -9.35
N CYS A 223 40.31 25.27 -10.33
CA CYS A 223 38.99 25.89 -10.33
C CYS A 223 38.11 25.31 -9.20
N VAL A 224 38.21 23.99 -8.95
CA VAL A 224 37.49 23.28 -7.90
C VAL A 224 37.82 23.89 -6.53
N GLY A 225 39.11 23.98 -6.21
CA GLY A 225 39.55 24.54 -4.92
C GLY A 225 39.19 26.03 -4.74
N GLN A 226 39.18 26.81 -5.82
CA GLN A 226 38.75 28.22 -5.78
C GLN A 226 37.25 28.35 -5.47
N ILE A 227 36.42 27.54 -6.13
CA ILE A 227 34.96 27.55 -5.92
C ILE A 227 34.61 27.02 -4.53
N GLU A 228 35.24 25.93 -4.08
CA GLU A 228 35.03 25.37 -2.75
C GLU A 228 35.44 26.35 -1.63
N ALA A 229 36.58 27.03 -1.78
CA ALA A 229 37.04 28.02 -0.81
C ALA A 229 36.13 29.26 -0.76
N ALA A 230 35.69 29.76 -1.91
CA ALA A 230 34.83 30.94 -2.00
C ALA A 230 33.41 30.67 -1.48
N VAL A 231 32.79 29.57 -1.92
CA VAL A 231 31.43 29.20 -1.49
C VAL A 231 31.45 28.71 -0.03
N GLY A 232 32.49 27.99 0.39
CA GLY A 232 32.66 27.58 1.79
C GLY A 232 32.90 28.75 2.77
N GLY A 233 33.34 29.91 2.27
CA GLY A 233 33.49 31.13 3.06
C GLY A 233 32.19 31.90 3.29
N LEU A 234 31.09 31.54 2.61
CA LEU A 234 29.80 32.19 2.80
C LEU A 234 29.14 31.77 4.12
N PRO A 235 28.52 32.70 4.87
CA PRO A 235 27.85 32.35 6.12
C PRO A 235 26.70 31.36 5.86
N GLY A 236 26.56 30.31 6.67
CA GLY A 236 25.46 29.33 6.53
C GLY A 236 25.69 28.19 5.54
N VAL A 237 26.82 28.18 4.81
CA VAL A 237 27.27 27.02 4.02
C VAL A 237 27.96 26.01 4.94
N THR A 238 27.46 24.77 4.97
CA THR A 238 28.02 23.71 5.83
C THR A 238 28.96 22.81 5.06
N LYS A 239 28.63 22.52 3.80
CA LYS A 239 29.41 21.62 2.95
C LYS A 239 29.28 22.02 1.49
N VAL A 240 30.40 22.03 0.78
CA VAL A 240 30.48 22.23 -0.67
C VAL A 240 31.21 21.03 -1.27
N LEU A 241 30.65 20.44 -2.31
CA LEU A 241 31.28 19.38 -3.10
C LEU A 241 31.21 19.77 -4.56
N VAL A 242 32.37 19.93 -5.19
CA VAL A 242 32.44 20.30 -6.61
C VAL A 242 32.88 19.07 -7.43
N ASP A 243 32.00 18.61 -8.32
CA ASP A 243 32.30 17.55 -9.28
C ASP A 243 32.68 18.18 -10.63
N LEU A 244 33.97 18.09 -10.96
CA LEU A 244 34.52 18.57 -12.22
C LEU A 244 34.02 17.76 -13.43
N GLN A 245 33.80 16.45 -13.28
CA GLN A 245 33.38 15.59 -14.39
C GLN A 245 31.92 15.86 -14.76
N ALA A 246 31.06 16.00 -13.75
CA ALA A 246 29.66 16.34 -13.96
C ALA A 246 29.43 17.84 -14.23
N SER A 247 30.46 18.68 -14.04
CA SER A 247 30.34 20.14 -14.02
C SER A 247 29.27 20.65 -13.04
N LYS A 248 29.10 19.92 -11.92
CA LYS A 248 28.06 20.17 -10.91
C LYS A 248 28.70 20.52 -9.57
N THR A 249 28.12 21.48 -8.87
CA THR A 249 28.51 21.85 -7.51
C THR A 249 27.34 21.66 -6.57
N HIS A 250 27.53 20.82 -5.57
CA HIS A 250 26.57 20.51 -4.53
C HIS A 250 26.88 21.36 -3.30
N VAL A 251 25.90 22.15 -2.84
CA VAL A 251 26.05 23.06 -1.70
C VAL A 251 24.96 22.74 -0.69
N HIS A 252 25.37 22.46 0.54
CA HIS A 252 24.47 22.26 1.67
C HIS A 252 24.43 23.55 2.51
N LEU A 253 23.27 24.19 2.54
CA LEU A 253 22.99 25.37 3.36
C LEU A 253 22.20 24.92 4.60
N LYS A 254 22.54 25.42 5.80
CA LYS A 254 21.79 25.15 7.06
C LYS A 254 21.05 26.38 7.62
N GLN A 255 21.20 27.55 7.00
CA GLN A 255 20.55 28.80 7.43
C GLN A 255 20.11 29.65 6.22
N LEU A 256 18.92 29.37 5.68
CA LEU A 256 18.34 30.13 4.56
C LEU A 256 18.14 31.62 4.88
N ALA A 257 17.97 31.97 6.15
CA ALA A 257 17.72 33.35 6.58
C ALA A 257 18.93 34.30 6.41
N LYS A 258 20.15 33.76 6.24
CA LYS A 258 21.37 34.59 6.07
C LYS A 258 22.00 34.48 4.69
N THR A 259 21.88 33.33 4.03
CA THR A 259 22.49 33.08 2.74
C THR A 259 21.63 32.09 1.99
N GLY A 260 21.15 32.50 0.82
CA GLY A 260 20.32 31.64 -0.01
C GLY A 260 20.95 31.36 -1.39
N PRO A 261 20.18 30.73 -2.30
CA PRO A 261 20.65 30.33 -3.61
C PRO A 261 21.28 31.45 -4.45
N ARG A 262 20.72 32.67 -4.37
CA ARG A 262 21.19 33.85 -5.09
C ARG A 262 22.60 34.29 -4.67
N ASP A 263 22.91 34.25 -3.38
CA ASP A 263 24.22 34.74 -2.88
C ASP A 263 25.34 33.78 -3.29
N VAL A 264 25.05 32.48 -3.30
CA VAL A 264 25.96 31.45 -3.82
C VAL A 264 26.19 31.64 -5.32
N LEU A 265 25.14 31.91 -6.08
CA LEU A 265 25.22 32.14 -7.53
C LEU A 265 26.00 33.43 -7.84
N GLU A 266 25.77 34.52 -7.11
CA GLU A 266 26.53 35.76 -7.23
C GLU A 266 28.01 35.57 -6.88
N CYS A 267 28.32 34.75 -5.86
CA CYS A 267 29.70 34.41 -5.50
C CYS A 267 30.41 33.67 -6.63
N ILE A 268 29.77 32.66 -7.22
CA ILE A 268 30.36 31.89 -8.33
C ILE A 268 30.52 32.76 -9.59
N ASN A 269 29.54 33.61 -9.89
CA ASN A 269 29.62 34.55 -11.01
C ASN A 269 30.68 35.64 -10.80
N GLY A 270 30.90 36.08 -9.55
CA GLY A 270 31.94 37.04 -9.18
C GLY A 270 33.36 36.51 -9.41
N LEU A 271 33.55 35.20 -9.40
CA LEU A 271 34.82 34.53 -9.76
C LEU A 271 35.03 34.39 -11.28
N GLY A 272 34.02 34.76 -12.09
CA GLY A 272 34.07 34.67 -13.55
C GLY A 272 33.58 33.35 -14.15
N TYR A 273 32.94 32.49 -13.35
CA TYR A 273 32.28 31.28 -13.84
C TYR A 273 30.80 31.55 -14.13
N SER A 274 30.17 30.79 -15.01
CA SER A 274 28.73 30.92 -15.27
C SER A 274 27.99 29.80 -14.57
N ALA A 275 27.25 30.12 -13.50
CA ALA A 275 26.50 29.14 -12.71
C ALA A 275 24.98 29.27 -12.91
N GLU A 276 24.32 28.13 -13.06
CA GLU A 276 22.86 28.00 -13.11
C GLU A 276 22.40 26.97 -12.06
N VAL A 277 21.21 27.15 -11.48
CA VAL A 277 20.65 26.15 -10.56
C VAL A 277 20.20 24.95 -11.37
N ALA A 278 20.75 23.77 -11.07
CA ALA A 278 20.38 22.52 -11.71
C ALA A 278 19.20 21.90 -10.98
N LEU A 279 17.97 22.25 -11.40
CA LEU A 279 16.79 21.46 -11.05
C LEU A 279 16.86 20.11 -11.75
N GLU A 280 17.26 19.08 -11.02
CA GLU A 280 16.95 17.70 -11.41
C GLU A 280 15.47 17.45 -11.14
N MET A 281 14.60 17.95 -12.02
CA MET A 281 13.28 17.35 -12.17
C MET A 281 13.50 15.96 -12.76
N VAL A 282 13.70 14.96 -11.89
CA VAL A 282 13.62 13.57 -12.30
C VAL A 282 12.24 13.41 -12.92
N ASP A 283 12.21 13.20 -14.23
CA ASP A 283 10.96 13.13 -14.96
C ASP A 283 10.25 11.82 -14.60
N GLN A 284 9.51 11.85 -13.48
CA GLN A 284 8.67 10.73 -13.02
C GLN A 284 7.68 10.29 -14.11
N SER A 285 7.35 11.19 -15.05
CA SER A 285 6.55 10.85 -16.23
C SER A 285 7.29 9.91 -17.19
N ALA A 286 8.60 10.07 -17.37
CA ALA A 286 9.40 9.20 -18.23
C ALA A 286 9.58 7.79 -17.63
N LEU A 287 9.81 7.70 -16.32
CA LEU A 287 9.92 6.42 -15.61
C LEU A 287 8.60 5.64 -15.64
N SER A 288 7.48 6.29 -15.33
CA SER A 288 6.16 5.66 -15.34
C SER A 288 5.72 5.20 -16.74
N ARG A 289 6.03 5.97 -17.80
CA ARG A 289 5.81 5.56 -19.20
C ARG A 289 6.58 4.29 -19.56
N SER A 290 7.84 4.20 -19.14
CA SER A 290 8.68 3.01 -19.40
C SER A 290 8.12 1.74 -18.76
N GLU A 291 7.42 1.86 -17.63
CA GLU A 291 6.79 0.73 -16.94
C GLU A 291 5.51 0.28 -17.65
N VAL A 292 4.68 1.23 -18.08
CA VAL A 292 3.46 0.93 -18.86
C VAL A 292 3.80 0.21 -20.16
N ASP A 293 4.88 0.62 -20.85
CA ASP A 293 5.32 -0.04 -22.09
C ASP A 293 5.80 -1.48 -21.88
N LYS A 294 6.46 -1.76 -20.74
CA LYS A 294 6.87 -3.13 -20.40
C LYS A 294 5.64 -4.02 -20.19
N TRP A 295 4.64 -3.55 -19.43
CA TRP A 295 3.39 -4.27 -19.22
C TRP A 295 2.59 -4.42 -20.51
N ARG A 296 2.60 -3.43 -21.39
CA ARG A 296 1.98 -3.52 -22.71
C ARG A 296 2.60 -4.64 -23.55
N LYS A 297 3.92 -4.73 -23.60
CA LYS A 297 4.63 -5.80 -24.35
C LYS A 297 4.31 -7.18 -23.79
N LEU A 298 4.32 -7.32 -22.47
CA LEU A 298 3.96 -8.58 -21.79
C LEU A 298 2.49 -8.97 -22.05
N LEU A 299 1.58 -7.99 -22.02
CA LEU A 299 0.18 -8.23 -22.34
C LEU A 299 -0.02 -8.62 -23.81
N THR A 300 0.64 -7.94 -24.75
CA THR A 300 0.53 -8.27 -26.18
C THR A 300 1.08 -9.65 -26.48
N THR A 301 2.17 -10.06 -25.82
CA THR A 301 2.72 -11.42 -25.98
C THR A 301 1.81 -12.47 -25.34
N ALA A 302 1.30 -12.23 -24.12
CA ALA A 302 0.32 -13.11 -23.48
C ALA A 302 -0.92 -13.31 -24.37
N MET A 303 -1.49 -12.23 -24.88
CA MET A 303 -2.72 -12.25 -25.67
C MET A 303 -2.50 -12.90 -27.04
N LEU A 304 -1.33 -12.70 -27.66
CA LEU A 304 -0.97 -13.34 -28.93
C LEU A 304 -0.96 -14.88 -28.86
N PHE A 305 -0.55 -15.45 -27.72
CA PHE A 305 -0.49 -16.91 -27.54
C PHE A 305 -1.74 -17.48 -26.84
N SER A 306 -2.33 -16.75 -25.89
CA SER A 306 -3.52 -17.19 -25.14
C SER A 306 -4.80 -17.16 -25.99
N LEU A 307 -4.95 -16.18 -26.88
CA LEU A 307 -6.19 -16.01 -27.65
C LEU A 307 -6.38 -17.12 -28.69
N PRO A 308 -5.35 -17.55 -29.45
CA PRO A 308 -5.44 -18.75 -30.28
C PRO A 308 -5.70 -20.01 -29.46
N ALA A 309 -5.08 -20.18 -28.28
CA ALA A 309 -5.32 -21.33 -27.42
C ALA A 309 -6.79 -21.44 -26.98
N MET A 310 -7.40 -20.31 -26.61
CA MET A 310 -8.82 -20.21 -26.28
C MET A 310 -9.72 -20.54 -27.48
N LEU A 311 -9.41 -20.01 -28.65
CA LEU A 311 -10.15 -20.32 -29.89
C LEU A 311 -10.04 -21.79 -30.27
N ILE A 312 -8.88 -22.42 -30.10
CA ILE A 312 -8.69 -23.84 -30.38
C ILE A 312 -9.54 -24.70 -29.43
N HIS A 313 -9.62 -24.33 -28.14
CA HIS A 313 -10.39 -25.12 -27.18
C HIS A 313 -11.90 -24.92 -27.33
N MET A 314 -12.36 -23.68 -27.54
CA MET A 314 -13.79 -23.33 -27.56
C MET A 314 -14.43 -23.41 -28.95
N VAL A 315 -13.73 -23.01 -30.01
CA VAL A 315 -14.34 -22.80 -31.35
C VAL A 315 -14.03 -23.95 -32.31
N LEU A 316 -12.78 -24.44 -32.34
CA LEU A 316 -12.40 -25.50 -33.28
C LEU A 316 -13.06 -26.85 -33.00
N MET A 317 -13.58 -27.06 -31.79
CA MET A 317 -14.35 -28.25 -31.43
C MET A 317 -15.75 -28.29 -32.07
N TYR A 318 -16.27 -27.15 -32.55
CA TYR A 318 -17.59 -27.08 -33.20
C TYR A 318 -17.53 -27.43 -34.71
N ILE A 319 -16.34 -27.56 -35.30
CA ILE A 319 -16.16 -27.80 -36.74
C ILE A 319 -15.76 -29.27 -36.97
N PRO A 320 -16.66 -30.14 -37.48
CA PRO A 320 -16.44 -31.60 -37.60
C PRO A 320 -15.19 -32.05 -38.38
N PRO A 321 -14.73 -31.38 -39.46
CA PRO A 321 -13.49 -31.77 -40.14
C PRO A 321 -12.24 -31.39 -39.35
N VAL A 322 -12.29 -30.31 -38.55
CA VAL A 322 -11.16 -29.88 -37.74
C VAL A 322 -11.02 -30.76 -36.51
N GLU A 323 -12.14 -31.17 -35.89
CA GLU A 323 -12.15 -32.13 -34.79
C GLU A 323 -11.43 -33.43 -35.17
N ARG A 324 -11.66 -33.98 -36.37
CA ARG A 324 -10.98 -35.22 -36.83
C ARG A 324 -9.47 -35.09 -36.97
N VAL A 325 -8.98 -33.93 -37.41
CA VAL A 325 -7.53 -33.66 -37.51
C VAL A 325 -6.94 -33.36 -36.12
N LEU A 326 -7.70 -32.64 -35.30
CA LEU A 326 -7.29 -32.24 -33.97
C LEU A 326 -7.30 -33.42 -32.98
N MET A 327 -8.15 -34.42 -33.24
CA MET A 327 -8.26 -35.73 -32.56
C MET A 327 -7.35 -36.81 -33.17
N ALA A 328 -6.54 -36.48 -34.19
CA ALA A 328 -5.60 -37.44 -34.75
C ALA A 328 -4.52 -37.79 -33.71
N PRO A 329 -4.24 -39.08 -33.48
CA PRO A 329 -3.14 -39.50 -32.61
C PRO A 329 -1.81 -39.23 -33.31
N VAL A 330 -0.91 -38.47 -32.68
CA VAL A 330 0.45 -38.23 -33.20
C VAL A 330 1.40 -39.32 -32.71
N PHE A 331 1.29 -39.69 -31.43
CA PHE A 331 2.07 -40.74 -30.77
C PHE A 331 1.22 -41.32 -29.63
N ASN A 332 0.87 -42.61 -29.69
CA ASN A 332 -0.06 -43.27 -28.76
C ASN A 332 -1.39 -42.49 -28.63
N ALA A 333 -1.93 -42.34 -27.40
CA ALA A 333 -3.18 -41.61 -27.13
C ALA A 333 -3.00 -40.07 -27.05
N VAL A 334 -1.84 -39.51 -27.42
CA VAL A 334 -1.60 -38.06 -27.40
C VAL A 334 -2.21 -37.41 -28.63
N THR A 335 -3.17 -36.54 -28.38
CA THR A 335 -3.93 -35.81 -29.39
C THR A 335 -3.16 -34.58 -29.91
N VAL A 336 -3.28 -34.23 -31.21
CA VAL A 336 -2.72 -32.98 -31.77
C VAL A 336 -3.18 -31.75 -30.97
N LYS A 337 -4.44 -31.75 -30.49
CA LYS A 337 -4.99 -30.69 -29.61
C LYS A 337 -4.08 -30.40 -28.43
N LEU A 338 -3.69 -31.46 -27.73
CA LEU A 338 -3.00 -31.38 -26.45
C LEU A 338 -1.59 -30.83 -26.63
N LEU A 339 -0.89 -31.30 -27.66
CA LEU A 339 0.45 -30.83 -28.00
C LEU A 339 0.43 -29.36 -28.43
N LEU A 340 -0.57 -28.95 -29.22
CA LEU A 340 -0.76 -27.56 -29.63
C LEU A 340 -1.06 -26.66 -28.42
N LEU A 341 -1.96 -27.06 -27.52
CA LEU A 341 -2.25 -26.30 -26.30
C LEU A 341 -1.04 -26.21 -25.37
N PHE A 342 -0.27 -27.29 -25.22
CA PHE A 342 0.99 -27.27 -24.46
C PHE A 342 1.97 -26.28 -25.08
N LEU A 343 2.18 -26.32 -26.40
CA LEU A 343 3.10 -25.45 -27.12
C LEU A 343 2.70 -23.97 -27.04
N LEU A 344 1.40 -23.66 -27.02
CA LEU A 344 0.91 -22.28 -26.87
C LEU A 344 0.89 -21.79 -25.41
N ALA A 345 0.71 -22.70 -24.44
CA ALA A 345 0.68 -22.35 -23.02
C ALA A 345 2.09 -22.17 -22.44
N THR A 346 3.11 -22.90 -22.93
CA THR A 346 4.48 -22.81 -22.40
C THR A 346 5.10 -21.41 -22.47
N PRO A 347 4.97 -20.62 -23.56
CA PRO A 347 5.56 -19.28 -23.63
C PRO A 347 4.80 -18.28 -22.74
N VAL A 348 3.49 -18.51 -22.51
CA VAL A 348 2.71 -17.69 -21.58
C VAL A 348 3.13 -18.01 -20.13
N GLN A 349 3.22 -19.29 -19.77
CA GLN A 349 3.58 -19.74 -18.42
C GLN A 349 5.00 -19.33 -18.03
N PHE A 350 5.99 -19.59 -18.89
CA PHE A 350 7.40 -19.35 -18.57
C PHE A 350 7.93 -18.02 -19.11
N GLY A 351 7.27 -17.38 -20.07
CA GLY A 351 7.66 -16.05 -20.55
C GLY A 351 7.01 -14.96 -19.71
N VAL A 352 5.69 -14.84 -19.80
CA VAL A 352 4.93 -13.81 -19.07
C VAL A 352 4.90 -14.12 -17.57
N GLY A 353 4.71 -15.40 -17.21
CA GLY A 353 4.69 -15.84 -15.83
C GLY A 353 6.03 -15.68 -15.09
N TRP A 354 7.18 -15.63 -15.78
CA TRP A 354 8.50 -15.54 -15.14
C TRP A 354 8.62 -14.39 -14.13
N ARG A 355 8.09 -13.22 -14.50
CA ARG A 355 8.08 -12.05 -13.62
C ARG A 355 7.28 -12.32 -12.33
N PHE A 356 6.17 -13.03 -12.42
CA PHE A 356 5.35 -13.41 -11.28
C PHE A 356 6.03 -14.48 -10.41
N TYR A 357 6.71 -15.46 -11.02
CA TYR A 357 7.51 -16.45 -10.28
C TYR A 357 8.60 -15.80 -9.43
N VAL A 358 9.36 -14.86 -10.00
CA VAL A 358 10.40 -14.13 -9.26
C VAL A 358 9.80 -13.32 -8.12
N ALA A 359 8.67 -12.63 -8.35
CA ALA A 359 7.99 -11.86 -7.31
C ALA A 359 7.45 -12.76 -6.18
N ALA A 360 6.80 -13.87 -6.52
CA ALA A 360 6.28 -14.84 -5.56
C ALA A 360 7.39 -15.49 -4.73
N TRP A 361 8.52 -15.86 -5.35
CA TRP A 361 9.66 -16.46 -4.66
C TRP A 361 10.29 -15.47 -3.67
N LYS A 362 10.51 -14.22 -4.11
CA LYS A 362 11.01 -13.17 -3.22
C LYS A 362 10.04 -12.90 -2.06
N GLY A 363 8.73 -12.82 -2.31
CA GLY A 363 7.74 -12.63 -1.24
C GLY A 363 7.76 -13.76 -0.20
N LEU A 364 7.87 -15.01 -0.67
CA LEU A 364 7.92 -16.19 0.20
C LEU A 364 9.16 -16.19 1.11
N GLN A 365 10.32 -15.76 0.61
CA GLN A 365 11.54 -15.65 1.41
C GLN A 365 11.39 -14.69 2.60
N HIS A 366 10.55 -13.66 2.47
CA HIS A 366 10.31 -12.66 3.51
C HIS A 366 9.05 -12.95 4.34
N GLY A 367 8.48 -14.17 4.23
CA GLY A 367 7.29 -14.55 4.99
C GLY A 367 5.99 -13.84 4.57
N ALA A 368 5.99 -13.12 3.45
CA ALA A 368 4.84 -12.37 2.95
C ALA A 368 4.22 -13.05 1.73
N MET A 369 3.00 -13.56 1.86
CA MET A 369 2.24 -14.13 0.73
C MET A 369 1.43 -13.03 0.03
N GLY A 370 2.01 -12.48 -1.05
CA GLY A 370 1.34 -11.49 -1.90
C GLY A 370 0.37 -12.10 -2.93
N MET A 371 -0.33 -11.24 -3.68
CA MET A 371 -1.23 -11.63 -4.78
C MET A 371 -0.52 -12.52 -5.82
N ASP A 372 0.74 -12.21 -6.13
CA ASP A 372 1.53 -12.93 -7.13
C ASP A 372 1.78 -14.40 -6.71
N PHE A 373 1.87 -14.68 -5.40
CA PHE A 373 2.04 -16.05 -4.90
C PHE A 373 0.83 -16.92 -5.21
N LEU A 374 -0.38 -16.41 -4.99
CA LEU A 374 -1.62 -17.15 -5.26
C LEU A 374 -1.78 -17.46 -6.76
N VAL A 375 -1.46 -16.47 -7.61
CA VAL A 375 -1.49 -16.62 -9.07
C VAL A 375 -0.48 -17.67 -9.54
N VAL A 376 0.75 -17.61 -9.03
CA VAL A 376 1.82 -18.56 -9.38
C VAL A 376 1.46 -19.98 -8.90
N ALA A 377 0.96 -20.14 -7.67
CA ALA A 377 0.58 -21.43 -7.14
C ALA A 377 -0.52 -22.09 -7.99
N GLY A 378 -1.60 -21.37 -8.31
CA GLY A 378 -2.72 -21.90 -9.09
C GLY A 378 -2.35 -22.23 -10.55
N THR A 379 -1.59 -21.34 -11.20
CA THR A 379 -1.16 -21.55 -12.60
C THR A 379 -0.13 -22.66 -12.71
N THR A 380 0.79 -22.78 -11.73
CA THR A 380 1.74 -23.89 -11.69
C THR A 380 1.03 -25.22 -11.46
N MET A 381 0.10 -25.30 -10.49
CA MET A 381 -0.61 -26.53 -10.16
C MET A 381 -1.43 -27.05 -11.35
N SER A 382 -2.15 -26.16 -12.04
CA SER A 382 -2.92 -26.50 -13.25
C SER A 382 -2.02 -26.91 -14.42
N TYR A 383 -0.89 -26.23 -14.61
CA TYR A 383 0.08 -26.57 -15.66
C TYR A 383 0.76 -27.93 -15.38
N THR A 384 1.22 -28.18 -14.14
CA THR A 384 1.87 -29.44 -13.76
C THR A 384 0.91 -30.61 -13.85
N TYR A 385 -0.34 -30.44 -13.41
CA TYR A 385 -1.37 -31.48 -13.55
C TYR A 385 -1.58 -31.83 -15.03
N SER A 386 -1.68 -30.81 -15.89
CA SER A 386 -1.88 -31.01 -17.32
C SER A 386 -0.68 -31.69 -17.99
N PHE A 387 0.54 -31.39 -17.53
CA PHE A 387 1.76 -32.03 -17.99
C PHE A 387 1.83 -33.51 -17.57
N VAL A 388 1.54 -33.82 -16.30
CA VAL A 388 1.50 -35.21 -15.81
C VAL A 388 0.42 -36.01 -16.54
N SER A 389 -0.76 -35.42 -16.75
CA SER A 389 -1.86 -36.01 -17.52
C SER A 389 -1.43 -36.31 -18.97
N MET A 390 -0.71 -35.39 -19.62
CA MET A 390 -0.15 -35.58 -20.96
C MET A 390 0.88 -36.72 -21.02
N VAL A 391 1.78 -36.81 -20.04
CA VAL A 391 2.76 -37.91 -19.95
C VAL A 391 2.07 -39.25 -19.66
N GLY A 392 1.02 -39.26 -18.84
CA GLY A 392 0.20 -40.44 -18.55
C GLY A 392 -0.50 -40.98 -19.80
N SER A 393 -1.10 -40.11 -20.62
CA SER A 393 -1.69 -40.48 -21.91
C SER A 393 -0.66 -40.93 -22.95
N ALA A 394 0.62 -40.53 -22.82
CA ALA A 394 1.70 -41.03 -23.66
C ALA A 394 2.14 -42.46 -23.29
N LEU A 395 2.08 -42.82 -22.00
CA LEU A 395 2.52 -44.13 -21.49
C LEU A 395 1.44 -45.21 -21.50
N HIS A 396 0.16 -44.84 -21.37
CA HIS A 396 -0.96 -45.77 -21.33
C HIS A 396 -2.06 -45.39 -22.33
N GLU A 397 -2.38 -46.30 -23.26
CA GLU A 397 -3.37 -46.10 -24.34
C GLU A 397 -4.80 -45.83 -23.85
N ASN A 398 -5.13 -46.22 -22.61
CA ASN A 398 -6.49 -46.08 -22.06
C ASN A 398 -6.66 -44.92 -21.06
N TYR A 399 -5.66 -44.06 -20.89
CA TYR A 399 -5.75 -42.96 -19.93
C TYR A 399 -6.34 -41.69 -20.57
N GLN A 400 -7.62 -41.43 -20.28
CA GLN A 400 -8.30 -40.18 -20.63
C GLN A 400 -8.21 -39.19 -19.47
N GLY A 401 -7.08 -38.49 -19.40
CA GLY A 401 -6.90 -37.40 -18.44
C GLY A 401 -7.55 -36.11 -18.95
N HIS A 402 -8.11 -35.31 -18.04
CA HIS A 402 -8.48 -33.93 -18.36
C HIS A 402 -7.23 -33.04 -18.40
N HIS A 403 -7.25 -31.97 -19.19
CA HIS A 403 -6.14 -31.03 -19.34
C HIS A 403 -6.63 -29.59 -19.15
N PHE A 404 -5.85 -28.79 -18.42
CA PHE A 404 -6.18 -27.41 -18.01
C PHE A 404 -5.10 -26.40 -18.45
N PHE A 405 -4.35 -26.70 -19.51
CA PHE A 405 -3.32 -25.79 -20.05
C PHE A 405 -3.92 -24.42 -20.41
N GLU A 406 -5.12 -24.39 -20.99
CA GLU A 406 -5.83 -23.16 -21.31
C GLU A 406 -6.15 -22.32 -20.06
N SER A 407 -6.66 -22.96 -19.00
CA SER A 407 -7.02 -22.26 -17.77
C SER A 407 -5.80 -21.55 -17.16
N SER A 408 -4.63 -22.19 -17.16
CA SER A 408 -3.38 -21.57 -16.68
C SER A 408 -2.98 -20.34 -17.51
N ALA A 409 -3.02 -20.43 -18.84
CA ALA A 409 -2.64 -19.36 -19.75
C ALA A 409 -3.64 -18.18 -19.69
N MET A 410 -4.93 -18.47 -19.56
CA MET A 410 -5.99 -17.47 -19.46
C MET A 410 -5.89 -16.68 -18.15
N LEU A 411 -5.67 -17.37 -17.02
CA LEU A 411 -5.48 -16.73 -15.71
C LEU A 411 -4.28 -15.77 -15.73
N LEU A 412 -3.13 -16.21 -16.25
CA LEU A 412 -1.94 -15.33 -16.38
C LEU A 412 -2.22 -14.12 -17.27
N THR A 413 -2.97 -14.31 -18.35
CA THR A 413 -3.32 -13.22 -19.28
C THR A 413 -4.22 -12.18 -18.60
N PHE A 414 -5.24 -12.61 -17.84
CA PHE A 414 -6.12 -11.68 -17.12
C PHE A 414 -5.42 -10.94 -15.99
N VAL A 415 -4.56 -11.63 -15.22
CA VAL A 415 -3.78 -10.96 -14.17
C VAL A 415 -2.84 -9.93 -14.77
N THR A 416 -2.19 -10.25 -15.90
CA THR A 416 -1.32 -9.31 -16.63
C THR A 416 -2.12 -8.13 -17.18
N LEU A 417 -3.35 -8.34 -17.66
CA LEU A 417 -4.26 -7.27 -18.08
C LEU A 417 -4.62 -6.36 -16.90
N GLY A 418 -4.94 -6.92 -15.73
CA GLY A 418 -5.22 -6.16 -14.51
C GLY A 418 -4.04 -5.28 -14.10
N LYS A 419 -2.82 -5.84 -14.08
CA LYS A 419 -1.58 -5.09 -13.80
C LYS A 419 -1.31 -3.99 -14.83
N TYR A 420 -1.59 -4.25 -16.11
CA TYR A 420 -1.50 -3.23 -17.15
C TYR A 420 -2.47 -2.08 -16.90
N MET A 421 -3.73 -2.36 -16.60
CA MET A 421 -4.73 -1.33 -16.26
C MET A 421 -4.35 -0.54 -15.00
N GLU A 422 -3.85 -1.23 -13.96
CA GLU A 422 -3.36 -0.60 -12.74
C GLU A 422 -2.21 0.38 -13.02
N SER A 423 -1.20 -0.05 -13.77
CA SER A 423 -0.06 0.80 -14.15
C SER A 423 -0.48 1.97 -15.05
N MET A 424 -1.42 1.74 -15.98
CA MET A 424 -1.95 2.80 -16.84
C MET A 424 -2.70 3.86 -16.04
N ALA A 425 -3.52 3.44 -15.07
CA ALA A 425 -4.26 4.37 -14.21
C ALA A 425 -3.29 5.21 -13.37
N LYS A 426 -2.29 4.58 -12.76
CA LYS A 426 -1.22 5.27 -12.01
C LYS A 426 -0.41 6.23 -12.88
N GLY A 427 -0.09 5.84 -14.12
CA GLY A 427 0.59 6.69 -15.09
C GLY A 427 -0.21 7.96 -15.41
N LYS A 428 -1.52 7.84 -15.65
CA LYS A 428 -2.39 9.01 -15.91
C LYS A 428 -2.48 9.96 -14.71
N THR A 429 -2.55 9.44 -13.49
CA THR A 429 -2.55 10.29 -12.30
C THR A 429 -1.21 11.01 -12.11
N ALA A 430 -0.09 10.34 -12.39
CA ALA A 430 1.24 10.95 -12.33
C ALA A 430 1.42 12.04 -13.40
N ASP A 431 0.90 11.83 -14.61
CA ASP A 431 0.90 12.84 -15.67
C ASP A 431 0.13 14.11 -15.26
N ALA A 432 -1.06 13.96 -14.64
CA ALA A 432 -1.84 15.09 -14.14
C ALA A 432 -1.11 15.86 -13.02
N LEU A 433 -0.46 15.15 -12.10
CA LEU A 433 0.40 15.76 -11.07
C LEU A 433 1.58 16.52 -11.70
N SER A 434 2.19 15.96 -12.75
CA SER A 434 3.26 16.62 -13.50
C SER A 434 2.77 17.89 -14.22
N GLU A 435 1.56 17.89 -14.77
CA GLU A 435 0.96 19.10 -15.35
C GLU A 435 0.72 20.20 -14.31
N LEU A 436 0.27 19.84 -13.10
CA LEU A 436 0.16 20.80 -12.00
C LEU A 436 1.52 21.38 -11.62
N ALA A 437 2.57 20.56 -11.58
CA ALA A 437 3.93 21.04 -11.32
C ALA A 437 4.43 22.02 -12.41
N LYS A 438 4.03 21.83 -13.68
CA LYS A 438 4.38 22.75 -14.78
C LYS A 438 3.71 24.12 -14.67
N LEU A 439 2.59 24.22 -13.96
CA LEU A 439 1.88 25.50 -13.73
C LEU A 439 2.58 26.37 -12.67
N GLN A 440 3.59 25.83 -11.97
CA GLN A 440 4.37 26.63 -11.03
C GLN A 440 5.09 27.76 -11.78
N PRO A 441 4.93 29.02 -11.34
CA PRO A 441 5.52 30.17 -12.03
C PRO A 441 7.03 30.04 -12.05
N LYS A 442 7.65 30.17 -13.23
CA LYS A 442 9.09 29.99 -13.42
C LYS A 442 9.90 31.23 -13.07
N THR A 443 9.27 32.41 -13.08
CA THR A 443 9.92 33.70 -12.87
C THR A 443 9.20 34.49 -11.77
N ALA A 444 9.97 35.31 -11.06
CA ALA A 444 9.53 36.26 -10.06
C ALA A 444 10.21 37.62 -10.34
N LEU A 445 9.53 38.71 -10.05
CA LEU A 445 10.10 40.06 -10.15
C LEU A 445 10.73 40.43 -8.80
N LEU A 446 12.05 40.60 -8.78
CA LEU A 446 12.77 41.04 -7.59
C LEU A 446 12.84 42.58 -7.55
N ILE A 447 12.28 43.16 -6.48
CA ILE A 447 12.31 44.60 -6.21
C ILE A 447 13.34 44.85 -5.10
N VAL A 448 14.37 45.64 -5.39
CA VAL A 448 15.41 46.03 -4.42
C VAL A 448 15.44 47.55 -4.31
N THR A 449 15.28 48.08 -3.09
CA THR A 449 15.24 49.53 -2.83
C THR A 449 16.49 50.22 -3.38
N GLY A 450 16.31 51.14 -4.34
CA GLY A 450 17.40 51.90 -4.97
C GLY A 450 18.11 51.23 -6.15
N LYS A 451 17.64 50.07 -6.62
CA LYS A 451 18.09 49.42 -7.88
C LYS A 451 16.90 49.26 -8.84
N ARG A 452 17.17 49.02 -10.13
CA ARG A 452 16.11 48.68 -11.10
C ARG A 452 15.58 47.28 -10.82
N ASP A 453 14.29 47.10 -11.06
CA ASP A 453 13.60 45.82 -10.96
C ASP A 453 14.22 44.79 -11.92
N ARG A 454 14.35 43.54 -11.47
CA ARG A 454 14.94 42.45 -12.26
C ARG A 454 14.07 41.21 -12.17
N GLU A 455 13.81 40.58 -13.32
CA GLU A 455 13.20 39.25 -13.35
C GLU A 455 14.24 38.21 -12.95
N ILE A 456 13.88 37.35 -12.00
CA ILE A 456 14.69 36.23 -11.52
C ILE A 456 13.90 34.93 -11.63
N PRO A 457 14.54 33.77 -11.87
CA PRO A 457 13.91 32.46 -11.69
C PRO A 457 13.33 32.31 -10.28
N ILE A 458 12.20 31.63 -10.15
CA ILE A 458 11.53 31.43 -8.84
C ILE A 458 12.42 30.69 -7.83
N GLU A 459 13.31 29.81 -8.31
CA GLU A 459 14.26 29.08 -7.49
C GLU A 459 15.31 29.98 -6.81
N LEU A 460 15.52 31.19 -7.34
CA LEU A 460 16.43 32.17 -6.76
C LEU A 460 15.73 33.11 -5.78
N VAL A 461 14.43 32.93 -5.55
CA VAL A 461 13.67 33.69 -4.56
C VAL A 461 14.06 33.19 -3.17
N GLN A 462 14.59 34.10 -2.35
CA GLN A 462 14.94 33.86 -0.96
C GLN A 462 13.82 34.39 -0.06
N ARG A 463 13.60 33.76 1.10
CA ARG A 463 12.80 34.35 2.17
C ARG A 463 13.56 35.59 2.68
N GLY A 464 12.94 36.75 2.54
CA GLY A 464 13.48 38.05 2.99
C GLY A 464 12.87 38.52 4.30
#